data_AF-A0AAU6XY04-F1
#
_entry.id   AF-A0AAU6XY04-F1
#
_cell.length_a   1.000
_cell.length_b   1.000
_cell.length_c   1.000
_cell.angle_alpha   90.00
_cell.angle_beta   90.00
_cell.angle_gamma   90.00
#
_symmetry.space_group_name_H-M   'P 1'
#
loop_
_entity.id
_entity.type
_entity.pdbx_description
1 polymer ?
#
loop_
_entity_poly.entity_id
_entity_poly.type
_entity_poly.pdbx_seq_one_letter_code
_entity_poly.pdbx_strand_id
1 'polypeptide(L)' 'MNKPANDYIKYTGIAFQMIAIIGVLSFVGYEIDKRSAHATPWVTAAMSLAGVFISLYLVIKSVKD' A
#
# COMPACT_ATOMS: atom_id res chain seq x y z
N MET A 1 -10.25 -29.95 12.79
CA MET A 1 -11.37 -28.98 12.78
C MET A 1 -11.05 -27.94 11.71
N ASN A 2 -11.52 -28.16 10.49
CA ASN A 2 -11.20 -27.34 9.32
C ASN A 2 -12.08 -26.08 9.33
N LYS A 3 -11.49 -24.90 9.52
CA LYS A 3 -12.21 -23.62 9.40
C LYS A 3 -11.55 -22.75 8.32
N PRO A 4 -11.94 -22.91 7.04
CA PRO A 4 -11.50 -22.02 5.96
C PRO A 4 -11.86 -20.54 6.21
N ALA A 5 -12.80 -20.25 7.11
CA ALA A 5 -13.14 -18.88 7.52
C ALA A 5 -11.95 -18.09 8.11
N ASN A 6 -10.96 -18.76 8.72
CA ASN A 6 -9.82 -18.06 9.33
C ASN A 6 -8.90 -17.44 8.27
N ASP A 7 -8.73 -18.11 7.12
CA ASP A 7 -7.86 -17.61 6.06
C ASP A 7 -8.48 -16.41 5.34
N TYR A 8 -9.78 -16.46 5.01
CA TYR A 8 -10.49 -15.32 4.39
C TYR A 8 -10.46 -14.05 5.27
N ILE A 9 -10.62 -14.22 6.59
CA ILE A 9 -10.51 -13.11 7.54
C ILE A 9 -9.06 -12.60 7.61
N LYS A 10 -8.07 -13.50 7.58
CA LYS A 10 -6.64 -13.15 7.56
C LYS A 10 -6.28 -12.36 6.29
N TYR A 11 -6.73 -12.79 5.11
CA TYR A 11 -6.52 -12.09 3.84
C TYR A 11 -7.20 -10.72 3.82
N THR A 12 -8.42 -10.61 4.34
CA THR A 12 -9.11 -9.31 4.49
C THR A 12 -8.33 -8.35 5.38
N GLY A 13 -7.80 -8.82 6.52
CA GLY A 13 -6.98 -8.00 7.41
C GLY A 13 -5.69 -7.50 6.74
N ILE A 14 -5.01 -8.37 5.98
CA ILE A 14 -3.82 -8.03 5.21
C ILE A 14 -4.16 -7.01 4.09
N ALA A 15 -5.26 -7.21 3.37
CA ALA A 15 -5.71 -6.28 2.34
C ALA A 15 -6.05 -4.89 2.91
N PHE A 16 -6.67 -4.83 4.09
CA PHE A 16 -6.92 -3.56 4.78
C PHE A 16 -5.61 -2.85 5.15
N GLN A 17 -4.62 -3.60 5.62
CA GLN A 17 -3.29 -3.08 5.93
C GLN A 17 -2.57 -2.56 4.67
N MET A 18 -2.69 -3.23 3.52
CA MET A 18 -2.15 -2.74 2.23
C MET A 18 -2.75 -1.40 1.83
N ILE A 19 -4.08 -1.31 1.87
CA ILE A 19 -4.80 -0.11 1.46
C ILE A 19 -4.40 1.05 2.36
N ALA A 20 -4.24 0.81 3.66
CA ALA A 20 -3.72 1.81 4.59
C ALA A 20 -2.30 2.26 4.22
N ILE A 21 -1.37 1.34 3.95
CA ILE A 21 0.02 1.67 3.57
C ILE A 21 0.06 2.45 2.25
N ILE A 22 -0.65 1.99 1.22
CA ILE A 22 -0.72 2.66 -0.10
C ILE A 22 -1.35 4.04 0.04
N GLY A 23 -2.44 4.16 0.81
CA GLY A 23 -3.13 5.43 1.06
C GLY A 23 -2.24 6.44 1.77
N VAL A 24 -1.53 6.01 2.83
CA VAL A 24 -0.57 6.86 3.56
C VAL A 24 0.57 7.28 2.64
N LEU A 25 1.21 6.35 1.92
CA LEU A 25 2.31 6.68 1.00
C LEU A 25 1.87 7.62 -0.11
N SER A 26 0.69 7.41 -0.70
CA SER A 26 0.16 8.29 -1.75
C SER A 26 -0.18 9.68 -1.20
N PHE A 27 -0.72 9.77 0.03
CA PHE A 27 -1.04 11.05 0.66
C PHE A 27 0.22 11.84 1.03
N VAL A 28 1.23 11.18 1.59
CA VAL A 28 2.53 11.82 1.88
C VAL A 28 3.18 12.28 0.58
N GLY A 29 3.08 11.48 -0.50
CA GLY A 29 3.63 11.83 -1.81
C GLY A 29 2.95 13.06 -2.38
N TYR A 30 1.62 13.10 -2.29
CA TYR A 30 0.80 14.23 -2.71
C TYR A 30 1.14 15.51 -1.94
N GLU A 31 1.33 15.44 -0.63
CA GLU A 31 1.68 16.61 0.18
C GLU A 31 3.08 17.15 -0.15
N ILE A 32 4.07 16.28 -0.33
CA ILE A 32 5.42 16.66 -0.76
C ILE A 32 5.36 17.38 -2.11
N ASP A 33 4.61 16.83 -3.05
CA ASP A 33 4.49 17.35 -4.39
C ASP A 33 3.78 18.72 -4.41
N LYS A 34 2.74 18.86 -3.58
CA LYS A 34 2.01 20.12 -3.36
C LYS A 34 2.89 21.21 -2.73
N ARG A 35 3.75 20.86 -1.76
CA ARG A 35 4.73 21.79 -1.16
C ARG A 35 5.82 22.20 -2.15
N SER A 36 6.16 21.31 -3.06
CA SER A 36 7.24 21.52 -4.01
C SER A 36 6.82 22.35 -5.23
N ALA A 37 5.55 22.76 -5.32
CA ALA A 37 4.99 23.61 -6.38
C ALA A 37 5.32 23.14 -7.81
N HIS A 38 5.54 21.83 -7.97
CA HIS A 38 5.80 21.25 -9.28
C HIS A 38 4.47 21.17 -10.04
N ALA A 39 4.41 21.76 -11.24
CA ALA A 39 3.23 21.70 -12.10
C ALA A 39 2.87 20.26 -12.53
N THR A 40 3.82 19.33 -12.41
CA THR A 40 3.67 17.91 -12.74
C THR A 40 4.01 17.05 -11.52
N PRO A 41 3.11 16.18 -11.04
CA PRO A 41 3.30 15.45 -9.80
C PRO A 41 4.19 14.21 -9.91
N TRP A 42 5.45 14.44 -10.26
CA TRP A 42 6.45 13.39 -10.51
C TRP A 42 6.89 12.71 -9.21
N VAL A 43 6.94 13.44 -8.09
CA VAL A 43 7.32 12.88 -6.78
C VAL A 43 6.20 12.00 -6.25
N THR A 44 4.95 12.46 -6.37
CA THR A 44 3.78 11.62 -6.03
C THR A 44 3.75 10.36 -6.88
N ALA A 45 4.00 10.48 -8.19
CA ALA A 45 3.99 9.33 -9.10
C ALA A 45 5.07 8.30 -8.72
N ALA A 46 6.31 8.74 -8.50
CA ALA A 46 7.41 7.85 -8.09
C ALA A 46 7.16 7.22 -6.71
N MET A 47 6.67 7.99 -5.75
CA MET A 47 6.45 7.53 -4.38
C MET A 47 5.21 6.62 -4.25
N SER A 48 4.15 6.90 -5.01
CA SER A 48 2.98 6.02 -5.12
C SER A 48 3.36 4.71 -5.82
N LEU A 49 4.12 4.77 -6.91
CA LEU A 49 4.60 3.57 -7.60
C LEU A 49 5.48 2.71 -6.69
N ALA A 50 6.44 3.32 -5.98
CA ALA A 50 7.25 2.63 -4.98
C ALA A 50 6.39 2.04 -3.85
N GLY A 51 5.38 2.78 -3.37
CA GLY A 51 4.46 2.29 -2.35
C GLY A 51 3.61 1.10 -2.79
N VAL A 52 3.20 1.07 -4.06
CA VAL A 52 2.52 -0.10 -4.66
C VAL A 52 3.46 -1.31 -4.69
N PHE A 53 4.71 -1.15 -5.11
CA PHE A 53 5.68 -2.26 -5.12
C PHE A 53 5.96 -2.79 -3.70
N ILE A 54 6.16 -1.91 -2.73
CA ILE A 54 6.41 -2.27 -1.33
C ILE A 54 5.18 -2.99 -0.74
N SER A 55 3.98 -2.45 -0.98
CA SER A 55 2.72 -3.06 -0.54
C SER A 55 2.53 -4.46 -1.11
N LEU A 56 2.75 -4.62 -2.42
CA LEU A 56 2.62 -5.90 -3.09
C LEU A 56 3.64 -6.91 -2.56
N TYR A 57 4.90 -6.49 -2.36
CA TYR A 57 5.94 -7.34 -1.78
C TYR A 57 5.60 -7.80 -0.37
N LEU A 58 5.15 -6.88 0.49
CA LEU A 58 4.76 -7.19 1.87
C LEU A 58 3.64 -8.22 1.93
N VAL A 59 2.68 -8.16 1.00
CA VAL A 59 1.55 -9.08 0.99
C VAL A 59 1.88 -10.41 0.40
N ILE A 60 2.61 -10.46 -0.71
CA ILE A 60 3.10 -11.74 -1.22
C ILE A 60 3.92 -12.45 -0.14
N LYS A 61 4.73 -11.70 0.61
CA LYS A 61 5.48 -12.24 1.75
C LYS A 61 4.55 -12.71 2.89
N SER A 62 3.63 -11.87 3.34
CA SER A 62 2.69 -12.16 4.45
C SER A 62 1.72 -13.31 4.16
N VAL A 63 1.48 -13.61 2.89
CA VAL A 63 0.67 -14.76 2.43
C VAL A 63 1.51 -16.04 2.30
N LYS A 64 2.81 -15.91 2.02
CA LYS A 64 3.72 -17.05 1.86
C LYS A 64 4.30 -17.53 3.20
N ASP A 65 4.35 -16.66 4.21
CA ASP A 65 4.62 -16.97 5.63
C ASP A 65 3.34 -17.45 6.36
#